data_AF-A0A6A5GI45-F1
#
_entry.id   AF-A0A6A5GI45-F1
#
_cell.length_a   1.000
_cell.length_b   1.000
_cell.length_c   1.000
_cell.angle_alpha   90.00
_cell.angle_beta   90.00
_cell.angle_gamma   90.00
#
_symmetry.space_group_name_H-M   'P 1'
#
loop_
_entity.id
_entity.type
_entity.pdbx_description
1 polymer ?
#
loop_
_entity_poly.entity_id
_entity_poly.type
_entity_poly.pdbx_seq_one_letter_code
_entity_poly.pdbx_strand_id
1 'polypeptide(L)'
;MSYYSNAELRQLQRLLAEQEAMARKILWTSGGSMGLMAICFLVCLPFYFAAFIRNLHAYGKTPFLPLITYTYRTIRYNYIGFFVSIIFTGVILAALEGAARNVSFLIGFTFAIIWFTASYQLIISIISIHRFINSRQSVELRGTLSRKNVMILMMVILFYVIMKDIAMIYGIGFAVVEKKVGMVENVTLYYSMVSITHQMFLFIAMAFQFSIKEPPTSHAEYVIATHTKYIGAIKLIVGTVCFACVLLKYEELVATSLFFGIDFFLVPLVIEITEIKANPNIIVPVPICIPTIEIQKVPIKY
;
A
#
# COMPACT_ATOMS: atom_id res chain seq x y z
N MET A 1 -40.91 27.34 -6.77
CA MET A 1 -41.56 27.37 -5.44
C MET A 1 -41.57 25.93 -4.93
N SER A 2 -40.97 25.70 -3.76
CA SER A 2 -40.55 24.39 -3.23
C SER A 2 -41.72 23.43 -3.04
N TYR A 3 -41.66 22.27 -3.68
CA TYR A 3 -42.70 21.22 -3.64
C TYR A 3 -42.21 19.98 -2.89
N TYR A 4 -41.50 20.17 -1.77
CA TYR A 4 -41.16 19.07 -0.85
C TYR A 4 -42.16 19.08 0.30
N SER A 5 -42.84 17.95 0.52
CA SER A 5 -43.69 17.75 1.70
C SER A 5 -42.84 17.89 2.98
N ASN A 6 -43.42 18.45 4.04
CA ASN A 6 -42.77 18.52 5.37
C ASN A 6 -42.27 17.16 5.89
N ALA A 7 -42.80 16.03 5.38
CA ALA A 7 -42.33 14.69 5.69
C ALA A 7 -41.05 14.33 4.92
N GLU A 8 -40.99 14.64 3.63
CA GLU A 8 -39.82 14.39 2.78
C GLU A 8 -38.63 15.27 3.16
N LEU A 9 -38.88 16.54 3.54
CA LEU A 9 -37.83 17.43 4.06
C LEU A 9 -37.23 16.88 5.36
N ARG A 10 -38.06 16.35 6.26
CA ARG A 10 -37.61 15.70 7.50
C ARG A 10 -36.85 14.41 7.22
N GLN A 11 -37.26 13.63 6.22
CA GLN A 11 -36.54 12.43 5.81
C GLN A 11 -35.17 12.77 5.21
N LEU A 12 -35.09 13.80 4.37
CA LEU A 12 -33.83 14.29 3.81
C LEU A 12 -32.87 14.76 4.91
N GLN A 13 -33.38 15.51 5.90
CA GLN A 13 -32.58 15.97 7.05
C GLN A 13 -32.06 14.81 7.90
N ARG A 14 -32.86 13.75 8.11
CA ARG A 14 -32.41 12.53 8.81
C ARG A 14 -31.30 11.81 8.05
N LEU A 15 -31.48 11.60 6.74
CA LEU A 15 -30.48 10.97 5.90
C LEU A 15 -29.17 11.77 5.89
N LEU A 16 -29.25 13.10 5.83
CA LEU A 16 -28.07 13.97 5.88
C LEU A 16 -27.35 13.84 7.23
N ALA A 17 -28.09 13.85 8.34
CA ALA A 17 -27.53 13.70 9.68
C ALA A 17 -26.87 12.32 9.91
N GLU A 18 -27.47 11.25 9.37
CA GLU A 18 -26.90 9.89 9.38
C GLU A 18 -25.59 9.83 8.57
N GLN A 19 -25.56 10.42 7.38
CA GLN A 19 -24.36 10.50 6.54
C GLN A 19 -23.25 11.30 7.23
N GLU A 20 -23.58 12.44 7.85
CA GLU A 20 -22.61 13.21 8.62
C GLU A 20 -22.06 12.45 9.82
N ALA A 21 -22.92 11.73 10.56
CA ALA A 21 -22.51 10.93 11.70
C ALA A 21 -21.56 9.79 11.27
N MET A 22 -21.88 9.14 10.15
CA MET A 22 -21.03 8.12 9.54
C MET A 22 -19.68 8.70 9.08
N ALA A 23 -19.69 9.84 8.40
CA ALA A 23 -18.47 10.53 7.97
C ALA A 23 -17.57 10.90 9.15
N ARG A 24 -18.14 11.44 10.24
CA ARG A 24 -17.41 11.72 11.48
C ARG A 24 -16.79 10.45 12.07
N LYS A 25 -17.54 9.34 12.08
CA LYS A 25 -17.05 8.07 12.62
C LYS A 25 -15.87 7.51 11.81
N ILE A 26 -15.96 7.54 10.48
CA ILE A 26 -14.86 7.18 9.57
C ILE A 26 -13.64 8.07 9.85
N LEU A 27 -13.85 9.38 9.97
CA LEU A 27 -12.76 10.32 10.25
C LEU A 27 -12.04 9.99 11.56
N TRP A 28 -12.75 9.68 12.64
CA TRP A 28 -12.13 9.35 13.93
C TRP A 28 -11.40 8.00 13.91
N THR A 29 -12.00 6.97 13.33
CA THR A 29 -11.47 5.60 13.35
C THR A 29 -10.37 5.38 12.32
N SER A 30 -10.64 5.69 11.05
CA SER A 30 -9.66 5.61 9.97
C SER A 30 -8.62 6.72 10.09
N GLY A 31 -9.02 7.95 10.43
CA GLY A 31 -8.07 9.05 10.62
C GLY A 31 -7.16 8.87 11.83
N GLY A 32 -7.66 8.31 12.94
CA GLY A 32 -6.83 8.01 14.11
C GLY A 32 -5.76 6.95 13.81
N SER A 33 -6.13 5.86 13.14
CA SER A 33 -5.19 4.81 12.74
C SER A 33 -4.18 5.28 11.69
N MET A 34 -4.63 6.03 10.67
CA MET A 34 -3.74 6.66 9.69
C MET A 34 -2.82 7.71 10.34
N GLY A 35 -3.32 8.47 11.32
CA GLY A 35 -2.52 9.43 12.07
C GLY A 35 -1.40 8.77 12.87
N LEU A 36 -1.67 7.66 13.54
CA LEU A 36 -0.64 6.87 14.23
C LEU A 36 0.43 6.37 13.24
N MET A 37 0.02 5.84 12.09
CA MET A 37 0.96 5.38 11.06
C MET A 37 1.78 6.53 10.47
N ALA A 38 1.17 7.71 10.28
CA ALA A 38 1.85 8.91 9.84
C ALA A 38 2.92 9.38 10.85
N ILE A 39 2.63 9.32 12.15
CA ILE A 39 3.61 9.62 13.21
C ILE A 39 4.77 8.61 13.15
N CYS A 40 4.48 7.31 13.10
CA CYS A 40 5.51 6.28 12.98
C CYS A 40 6.40 6.50 11.75
N PHE A 41 5.80 6.81 10.60
CA PHE A 41 6.52 7.13 9.36
C PHE A 41 7.45 8.34 9.55
N LEU A 42 6.94 9.45 10.10
CA LEU A 42 7.74 10.65 10.33
C LEU A 42 8.91 10.41 11.31
N VAL A 43 8.70 9.59 12.34
CA VAL A 43 9.75 9.20 13.30
C VAL A 43 10.81 8.32 12.64
N CYS A 44 10.42 7.41 11.74
CA CYS A 44 11.34 6.53 11.03
C CYS A 44 12.14 7.25 9.93
N LEU A 45 11.61 8.31 9.33
CA LEU A 45 12.16 8.98 8.16
C LEU A 45 13.66 9.39 8.26
N PRO A 46 14.15 10.01 9.36
CA PRO A 46 15.58 10.36 9.46
C PRO A 46 16.49 9.13 9.50
N PHE A 47 16.07 8.09 10.23
CA PHE A 47 16.80 6.83 10.33
C PHE A 47 16.79 6.08 9.01
N TYR A 48 15.68 6.13 8.28
CA TYR A 48 15.56 5.57 6.95
C TYR A 48 16.57 6.20 5.99
N PHE A 49 16.68 7.53 5.95
CA PHE A 49 17.64 8.19 5.04
C PHE A 49 19.08 7.84 5.37
N ALA A 50 19.45 7.80 6.66
CA ALA A 50 20.78 7.38 7.08
C ALA A 50 21.07 5.91 6.70
N ALA A 51 20.12 5.02 6.94
CA ALA A 51 20.24 3.60 6.61
C ALA A 51 20.34 3.37 5.10
N PHE A 52 19.53 4.07 4.30
CA PHE A 52 19.55 3.96 2.84
C PHE A 52 20.90 4.37 2.25
N ILE A 53 21.49 5.48 2.71
CA ILE A 53 22.82 5.92 2.26
C ILE A 53 23.87 4.85 2.60
N ARG A 54 23.82 4.29 3.82
CA ARG A 54 24.72 3.21 4.24
C ARG A 54 24.60 1.97 3.34
N ASN A 55 23.37 1.57 3.00
CA ASN A 55 23.11 0.33 2.27
C ASN A 55 23.19 0.49 0.74
N LEU A 56 23.31 1.73 0.23
CA LEU A 56 23.27 2.04 -1.21
C LEU A 56 24.26 1.22 -2.05
N HIS A 57 25.45 0.94 -1.51
CA HIS A 57 26.48 0.15 -2.19
C HIS A 57 26.01 -1.28 -2.51
N ALA A 58 25.17 -1.87 -1.65
CA ALA A 58 24.61 -3.22 -1.84
C ALA A 58 23.54 -3.26 -2.95
N TYR A 59 23.02 -2.10 -3.36
CA TYR A 59 22.03 -1.99 -4.42
C TYR A 59 22.64 -1.70 -5.80
N GLY A 60 23.87 -1.20 -5.88
CA GLY A 60 24.44 -0.67 -7.13
C GLY A 60 24.45 -1.65 -8.31
N LYS A 61 24.62 -2.95 -8.04
CA LYS A 61 24.69 -4.02 -9.06
C LYS A 61 23.38 -4.79 -9.26
N THR A 62 22.34 -4.52 -8.47
CA THR A 62 21.08 -5.27 -8.57
C THR A 62 20.24 -4.81 -9.78
N PRO A 63 19.48 -5.72 -10.43
CA PRO A 63 18.47 -5.32 -11.41
C PRO A 63 17.35 -4.47 -10.80
N PHE A 64 17.17 -4.51 -9.48
CA PHE A 64 16.10 -3.78 -8.77
C PHE A 64 16.45 -2.32 -8.44
N LEU A 65 17.65 -1.85 -8.80
CA LEU A 65 18.09 -0.47 -8.53
C LEU A 65 17.07 0.60 -8.98
N PRO A 66 16.41 0.50 -10.16
CA PRO A 66 15.40 1.47 -10.57
C PRO A 66 14.22 1.55 -9.60
N LEU A 67 13.73 0.40 -9.13
CA LEU A 67 12.61 0.32 -8.19
C LEU A 67 12.99 0.93 -6.83
N ILE A 68 14.18 0.58 -6.34
CA ILE A 68 14.71 1.07 -5.06
C ILE A 68 14.93 2.59 -5.12
N THR A 69 15.51 3.09 -6.21
CA THR A 69 15.75 4.52 -6.41
C THR A 69 14.44 5.29 -6.53
N TYR A 70 13.47 4.77 -7.28
CA TYR A 70 12.14 5.38 -7.40
C TYR A 70 11.44 5.44 -6.04
N THR A 71 11.50 4.36 -5.26
CA THR A 71 10.95 4.28 -3.91
C THR A 71 11.56 5.32 -2.99
N TYR A 72 12.89 5.39 -2.92
CA TYR A 72 13.61 6.38 -2.12
C TYR A 72 13.24 7.82 -2.52
N ARG A 73 13.17 8.12 -3.82
CA ARG A 73 12.78 9.45 -4.30
C ARG A 73 11.34 9.80 -3.94
N THR A 74 10.41 8.84 -4.04
CA THR A 74 9.01 9.08 -3.67
C THR A 74 8.87 9.35 -2.18
N ILE A 75 9.51 8.56 -1.32
CA ILE A 75 9.52 8.79 0.14
C ILE A 75 10.17 10.15 0.45
N ARG A 76 11.31 10.46 -0.17
CA ARG A 76 12.04 11.71 0.09
C ARG A 76 11.32 12.96 -0.41
N TYR A 77 10.70 12.93 -1.58
CA TYR A 77 10.16 14.15 -2.19
C TYR A 77 8.63 14.23 -2.09
N ASN A 78 7.91 13.15 -2.40
CA ASN A 78 6.45 13.20 -2.45
C ASN A 78 5.84 13.11 -1.04
N TYR A 79 6.34 12.26 -0.15
CA TYR A 79 5.83 12.22 1.23
C TYR A 79 6.22 13.47 2.02
N ILE A 80 7.47 13.94 1.93
CA ILE A 80 7.85 15.23 2.54
C ILE A 80 7.01 16.37 1.96
N GLY A 81 6.87 16.43 0.63
CA GLY A 81 6.03 17.42 -0.05
C GLY A 81 4.56 17.36 0.39
N PHE A 82 4.02 16.15 0.60
CA PHE A 82 2.67 15.94 1.11
C PHE A 82 2.50 16.52 2.53
N PHE A 83 3.38 16.19 3.47
CA PHE A 83 3.31 16.72 4.84
C PHE A 83 3.51 18.23 4.88
N VAL A 84 4.46 18.76 4.13
CA VAL A 84 4.66 20.20 3.97
C VAL A 84 3.39 20.85 3.43
N SER A 85 2.78 20.29 2.38
CA SER A 85 1.53 20.81 1.81
C SER A 85 0.35 20.76 2.79
N ILE A 86 0.27 19.76 3.67
CA ILE A 86 -0.74 19.72 4.75
C ILE A 86 -0.55 20.91 5.69
N ILE A 87 0.67 21.14 6.18
CA ILE A 87 0.98 22.22 7.12
C ILE A 87 0.65 23.57 6.48
N PHE A 88 1.12 23.82 5.26
CA PHE A 88 0.83 25.07 4.54
C PHE A 88 -0.65 25.25 4.25
N THR A 89 -1.37 24.19 3.89
CA THR A 89 -2.82 24.25 3.67
C THR A 89 -3.54 24.63 4.96
N GLY A 90 -3.18 24.04 6.10
CA GLY A 90 -3.76 24.37 7.41
C GLY A 90 -3.49 25.82 7.84
N VAL A 91 -2.26 26.30 7.66
CA VAL A 91 -1.87 27.69 7.98
C VAL A 91 -2.56 28.70 7.07
N ILE A 92 -2.68 28.40 5.77
CA ILE A 92 -3.25 29.32 4.77
C ILE A 92 -4.78 29.32 4.80
N LEU A 93 -5.44 28.19 5.13
CA LEU A 93 -6.88 28.17 5.41
C LEU A 93 -7.23 29.09 6.58
N ALA A 94 -6.34 29.22 7.56
CA ALA A 94 -6.51 30.10 8.71
C ALA A 94 -6.26 31.60 8.39
N ALA A 95 -5.61 31.92 7.25
CA ALA A 95 -5.13 33.28 6.94
C ALA A 95 -5.69 33.92 5.65
N LEU A 96 -6.34 33.15 4.76
CA LEU A 96 -7.03 33.57 3.51
C LEU A 96 -6.25 34.49 2.54
N GLU A 97 -5.65 33.87 1.53
CA GLU A 97 -5.74 34.13 0.07
C GLU A 97 -4.63 33.27 -0.56
N GLY A 98 -4.97 32.11 -1.12
CA GLY A 98 -4.00 31.11 -1.61
C GLY A 98 -4.34 29.65 -1.33
N ALA A 99 -5.49 29.37 -0.72
CA ALA A 99 -5.93 28.01 -0.40
C ALA A 99 -6.01 27.11 -1.64
N ALA A 100 -6.50 27.62 -2.78
CA ALA A 100 -6.71 26.82 -3.99
C ALA A 100 -5.41 26.18 -4.53
N ARG A 101 -4.31 26.94 -4.62
CA ARG A 101 -3.03 26.44 -5.16
C ARG A 101 -2.41 25.38 -4.26
N ASN A 102 -2.46 25.57 -2.94
CA ASN A 102 -1.93 24.58 -1.98
C ASN A 102 -2.77 23.32 -1.92
N VAL A 103 -4.10 23.44 -2.04
CA VAL A 103 -5.00 22.30 -2.19
C VAL A 103 -4.65 21.52 -3.46
N SER A 104 -4.33 22.17 -4.59
CA SER A 104 -3.87 21.48 -5.81
C SER A 104 -2.57 20.69 -5.60
N PHE A 105 -1.58 21.24 -4.88
CA PHE A 105 -0.35 20.52 -4.56
C PHE A 105 -0.60 19.33 -3.64
N LEU A 106 -1.42 19.51 -2.61
CA LEU A 106 -1.80 18.42 -1.69
C LEU A 106 -2.47 17.27 -2.44
N ILE A 107 -3.42 17.58 -3.32
CA ILE A 107 -4.10 16.60 -4.18
C ILE A 107 -3.08 15.90 -5.11
N GLY A 108 -2.18 16.66 -5.74
CA GLY A 108 -1.14 16.11 -6.61
C GLY A 108 -0.22 15.13 -5.89
N PHE A 109 0.27 15.48 -4.70
CA PHE A 109 1.07 14.56 -3.90
C PHE A 109 0.28 13.34 -3.42
N THR A 110 -0.99 13.52 -3.07
CA THR A 110 -1.89 12.43 -2.67
C THR A 110 -2.01 11.39 -3.79
N PHE A 111 -2.30 11.82 -5.02
CA PHE A 111 -2.35 10.92 -6.17
C PHE A 111 -0.99 10.28 -6.46
N ALA A 112 0.09 11.05 -6.41
CA ALA A 112 1.43 10.50 -6.64
C ALA A 112 1.80 9.40 -5.63
N ILE A 113 1.36 9.54 -4.37
CA ILE A 113 1.55 8.53 -3.32
C ILE A 113 0.66 7.32 -3.57
N ILE A 114 -0.64 7.50 -3.85
CA ILE A 114 -1.57 6.40 -4.16
C ILE A 114 -1.09 5.57 -5.36
N TRP A 115 -0.65 6.24 -6.43
CA TRP A 115 -0.10 5.56 -7.61
C TRP A 115 1.18 4.81 -7.29
N PHE A 116 2.05 5.40 -6.47
CA PHE A 116 3.27 4.73 -6.01
C PHE A 116 2.95 3.48 -5.20
N THR A 117 2.10 3.55 -4.17
CA THR A 117 1.84 2.41 -3.27
C THR A 117 1.17 1.26 -4.01
N ALA A 118 0.18 1.54 -4.86
CA ALA A 118 -0.48 0.54 -5.69
C ALA A 118 0.49 -0.10 -6.70
N SER A 119 1.28 0.71 -7.41
CA SER A 119 2.25 0.20 -8.37
C SER A 119 3.32 -0.64 -7.68
N TYR A 120 3.83 -0.17 -6.54
CA TYR A 120 4.86 -0.86 -5.77
C TYR A 120 4.42 -2.25 -5.36
N GLN A 121 3.20 -2.38 -4.80
CA GLN A 121 2.64 -3.67 -4.41
C GLN A 121 2.51 -4.63 -5.59
N LEU A 122 2.02 -4.17 -6.74
CA LEU A 122 1.94 -5.00 -7.95
C LEU A 122 3.32 -5.43 -8.44
N ILE A 123 4.30 -4.53 -8.47
CA ILE A 123 5.66 -4.81 -8.94
C ILE A 123 6.34 -5.85 -8.04
N ILE A 124 6.34 -5.67 -6.71
CA ILE A 124 6.95 -6.65 -5.79
C ILE A 124 6.22 -8.00 -5.85
N SER A 125 4.92 -7.99 -6.13
CA SER A 125 4.13 -9.22 -6.31
C SER A 125 4.56 -9.99 -7.54
N ILE A 126 4.69 -9.31 -8.69
CA ILE A 126 5.15 -9.91 -9.95
C ILE A 126 6.58 -10.42 -9.81
N ILE A 127 7.49 -9.65 -9.19
CA ILE A 127 8.87 -10.09 -8.93
C ILE A 127 8.88 -11.34 -8.05
N SER A 128 8.03 -11.39 -7.04
CA SER A 128 7.91 -12.54 -6.13
C SER A 128 7.39 -13.79 -6.82
N ILE A 129 6.37 -13.65 -7.68
CA ILE A 129 5.83 -14.74 -8.50
C ILE A 129 6.90 -15.24 -9.48
N HIS A 130 7.61 -14.32 -10.16
CA HIS A 130 8.71 -14.67 -11.05
C HIS A 130 9.80 -15.47 -10.33
N ARG A 131 10.21 -15.02 -9.13
CA ARG A 131 11.18 -15.72 -8.28
C ARG A 131 10.71 -17.13 -7.92
N PHE A 132 9.43 -17.28 -7.57
CA PHE A 132 8.86 -18.59 -7.27
C PHE A 132 8.90 -19.53 -8.48
N ILE A 133 8.47 -19.05 -9.65
CA ILE A 133 8.51 -19.84 -10.90
C ILE A 133 9.95 -20.29 -11.20
N ASN A 134 10.92 -19.38 -11.14
CA ASN A 134 12.33 -19.72 -11.36
C ASN A 134 12.86 -20.73 -10.35
N SER A 135 12.45 -20.65 -9.07
CA SER A 135 12.89 -21.60 -8.04
C SER A 135 12.40 -23.04 -8.29
N ARG A 136 11.37 -23.21 -9.13
CA ARG A 136 10.82 -24.51 -9.52
C ARG A 136 11.35 -25.00 -10.88
N GLN A 137 12.04 -24.15 -11.62
CA GLN A 137 12.65 -24.51 -12.90
C GLN A 137 14.04 -25.12 -12.70
N SER A 138 14.43 -26.01 -13.62
CA SER A 138 15.80 -26.49 -13.73
C SER A 138 16.75 -25.32 -13.95
N VAL A 139 18.01 -25.44 -13.49
CA VAL A 139 19.00 -24.35 -13.51
C VAL A 139 19.17 -23.76 -14.92
N GLU A 140 19.11 -24.60 -15.95
CA GLU A 140 19.25 -24.21 -17.37
C GLU A 140 18.09 -23.34 -17.90
N LEU A 141 16.90 -23.46 -17.31
CA LEU A 141 15.70 -22.73 -17.72
C LEU A 141 15.44 -21.48 -16.87
N ARG A 142 16.25 -21.21 -15.84
CA ARG A 142 16.06 -20.08 -14.93
C ARG A 142 16.30 -18.76 -15.67
N GLY A 143 15.28 -17.91 -15.72
CA GLY A 143 15.41 -16.54 -16.20
C GLY A 143 16.00 -15.62 -15.14
N THR A 144 16.82 -14.65 -15.55
CA THR A 144 17.27 -13.56 -14.66
C THR A 144 16.61 -12.25 -15.04
N LEU A 145 16.11 -11.50 -14.05
CA LEU A 145 15.62 -10.15 -14.29
C LEU A 145 16.77 -9.21 -14.59
N SER A 146 16.74 -8.55 -15.75
CA SER A 146 17.65 -7.45 -16.07
C SER A 146 17.11 -6.13 -15.52
N ARG A 147 17.99 -5.13 -15.36
CA ARG A 147 17.59 -3.76 -14.99
C ARG A 147 16.58 -3.16 -15.97
N LYS A 148 16.74 -3.46 -17.27
CA LYS A 148 15.81 -3.02 -18.32
C LYS A 148 14.43 -3.66 -18.14
N ASN A 149 14.37 -4.94 -17.81
CA ASN A 149 13.11 -5.66 -17.58
C ASN A 149 12.35 -5.06 -16.39
N VAL A 150 13.06 -4.78 -15.28
CA VAL A 150 12.45 -4.13 -14.10
C VAL A 150 11.95 -2.73 -14.43
N MET A 151 12.72 -1.94 -15.18
CA MET A 151 12.31 -0.59 -15.58
C MET A 151 11.06 -0.60 -16.46
N ILE A 152 11.00 -1.51 -17.45
CA ILE A 152 9.81 -1.69 -18.30
C ILE A 152 8.60 -2.11 -17.45
N LEU A 153 8.78 -3.09 -16.56
CA LEU A 153 7.74 -3.52 -15.64
C LEU A 153 7.20 -2.35 -14.81
N MET A 154 8.09 -1.53 -14.24
CA MET A 154 7.68 -0.34 -13.48
C MET A 154 6.87 0.64 -14.32
N MET A 155 7.30 0.95 -15.55
CA MET A 155 6.60 1.87 -16.43
C MET A 155 5.21 1.35 -16.82
N VAL A 156 5.12 0.08 -17.20
CA VAL A 156 3.85 -0.55 -17.60
C VAL A 156 2.86 -0.58 -16.44
N ILE A 157 3.30 -0.98 -15.24
CA ILE A 157 2.43 -1.04 -14.07
C ILE A 157 2.00 0.37 -13.63
N LEU A 158 2.92 1.34 -13.60
CA LEU A 158 2.58 2.72 -13.25
C LEU A 158 1.58 3.32 -14.23
N PHE A 159 1.80 3.14 -15.53
CA PHE A 159 0.88 3.59 -16.57
C PHE A 159 -0.51 2.95 -16.40
N TYR A 160 -0.56 1.64 -16.16
CA TYR A 160 -1.80 0.92 -15.90
C TYR A 160 -2.57 1.48 -14.68
N VAL A 161 -1.88 1.74 -13.56
CA VAL A 161 -2.48 2.30 -12.35
C VAL A 161 -3.06 3.70 -12.61
N ILE A 162 -2.31 4.55 -13.31
CA ILE A 162 -2.77 5.89 -13.70
C ILE A 162 -4.00 5.81 -14.59
N MET A 163 -3.97 4.98 -15.64
CA MET A 163 -5.09 4.82 -16.57
C MET A 163 -6.36 4.31 -15.87
N LYS A 164 -6.21 3.37 -14.93
CA LYS A 164 -7.32 2.88 -14.08
C LYS A 164 -7.97 4.02 -13.29
N ASP A 165 -7.18 4.88 -12.66
CA ASP A 165 -7.71 5.98 -11.85
C ASP A 165 -8.33 7.08 -12.73
N ILE A 166 -7.72 7.41 -13.87
CA ILE A 166 -8.31 8.34 -14.85
C ILE A 166 -9.65 7.81 -15.35
N ALA A 167 -9.74 6.52 -15.70
CA ALA A 167 -10.98 5.91 -16.17
C ALA A 167 -12.10 5.98 -15.10
N MET A 168 -11.75 5.80 -13.83
CA MET A 168 -12.71 5.93 -12.72
C MET A 168 -13.18 7.38 -12.55
N ILE A 169 -12.26 8.35 -12.53
CA ILE A 169 -12.60 9.78 -12.41
C ILE A 169 -13.48 10.23 -13.58
N TYR A 170 -13.12 9.84 -14.80
CA TYR A 170 -13.91 10.14 -15.99
C TYR A 170 -15.30 9.49 -15.94
N GLY A 171 -15.38 8.21 -15.55
CA GLY A 171 -16.65 7.48 -15.44
C GLY A 171 -17.59 8.09 -14.41
N ILE A 172 -17.09 8.48 -13.23
CA ILE A 172 -17.86 9.17 -12.20
C ILE A 172 -18.28 10.57 -12.69
N GLY A 173 -17.35 11.34 -13.26
CA GLY A 173 -17.63 12.68 -13.77
C GLY A 173 -18.74 12.68 -14.83
N PHE A 174 -18.66 11.75 -15.78
CA PHE A 174 -19.70 11.56 -16.79
C PHE A 174 -21.04 11.16 -16.17
N ALA A 175 -21.05 10.20 -15.25
CA ALA A 175 -22.28 9.76 -14.57
C ALA A 175 -22.97 10.88 -13.77
N VAL A 176 -22.17 11.75 -13.14
CA VAL A 176 -22.68 12.93 -12.40
C VAL A 176 -23.27 13.96 -13.34
N VAL A 177 -22.60 14.29 -14.45
CA VAL A 177 -23.11 15.22 -15.48
C VAL A 177 -24.44 14.72 -16.07
N GLU A 178 -24.51 13.42 -16.33
CA GLU A 178 -25.70 12.75 -16.86
C GLU A 178 -26.79 12.48 -15.80
N LYS A 179 -26.53 12.80 -14.52
CA LYS A 179 -27.41 12.52 -13.36
C LYS A 179 -27.82 11.04 -13.23
N LYS A 180 -26.96 10.12 -13.67
CA LYS A 180 -27.19 8.67 -13.65
C LYS A 180 -26.53 8.04 -12.43
N VAL A 181 -27.22 8.09 -11.28
CA VAL A 181 -26.69 7.56 -10.00
C VAL A 181 -26.28 6.09 -10.09
N GLY A 182 -27.08 5.23 -10.75
CA GLY A 182 -26.73 3.81 -10.94
C GLY A 182 -25.45 3.58 -11.76
N MET A 183 -25.05 4.55 -12.60
CA MET A 183 -23.77 4.46 -13.30
C MET A 183 -22.58 4.75 -12.37
N VAL A 184 -22.74 5.65 -11.39
CA VAL A 184 -21.72 5.91 -10.35
C VAL A 184 -21.46 4.65 -9.52
N GLU A 185 -22.53 3.97 -9.11
CA GLU A 185 -22.45 2.70 -8.37
C GLU A 185 -21.69 1.64 -9.18
N ASN A 186 -22.05 1.47 -10.46
CA ASN A 186 -21.38 0.52 -11.34
C ASN A 186 -19.89 0.82 -11.51
N VAL A 187 -19.52 2.07 -11.79
CA VAL A 187 -18.11 2.47 -11.94
C VAL A 187 -17.32 2.22 -10.65
N THR A 188 -17.92 2.54 -9.50
CA THR A 188 -17.30 2.33 -8.18
C THR A 188 -17.11 0.84 -7.89
N LEU A 189 -18.07 -0.01 -8.27
CA LEU A 189 -17.98 -1.45 -8.14
C LEU A 189 -16.86 -2.02 -9.01
N TYR A 190 -16.77 -1.62 -10.29
CA TYR A 190 -15.68 -2.04 -11.17
C TYR A 190 -14.31 -1.63 -10.62
N TYR A 191 -14.17 -0.39 -10.15
CA TYR A 191 -12.93 0.08 -9.54
C TYR A 191 -12.54 -0.74 -8.30
N SER A 192 -13.52 -1.08 -7.47
CA SER A 192 -13.33 -1.89 -6.27
C SER A 192 -12.89 -3.31 -6.62
N MET A 193 -13.52 -3.94 -7.62
CA MET A 193 -13.13 -5.28 -8.09
C MET A 193 -11.70 -5.34 -8.63
N VAL A 194 -11.28 -4.32 -9.39
CA VAL A 194 -9.89 -4.21 -9.86
C VAL A 194 -8.94 -4.06 -8.68
N SER A 195 -9.29 -3.24 -7.70
CA SER A 195 -8.48 -3.04 -6.49
C SER A 195 -8.36 -4.31 -5.66
N ILE A 196 -9.45 -5.10 -5.51
CA ILE A 196 -9.43 -6.43 -4.89
C ILE A 196 -8.52 -7.38 -5.65
N THR A 197 -8.55 -7.35 -6.98
CA THR A 197 -7.68 -8.18 -7.82
C THR A 197 -6.20 -7.87 -7.53
N HIS A 198 -5.83 -6.60 -7.35
CA HIS A 198 -4.46 -6.24 -6.96
C HIS A 198 -4.08 -6.82 -5.60
N GLN A 199 -5.01 -6.85 -4.64
CA GLN A 199 -4.78 -7.48 -3.33
C GLN A 199 -4.58 -8.99 -3.45
N MET A 200 -5.35 -9.66 -4.31
CA MET A 200 -5.18 -11.09 -4.57
C MET A 200 -3.79 -11.40 -5.14
N PHE A 201 -3.27 -10.58 -6.05
CA PHE A 201 -1.90 -10.71 -6.56
C PHE A 201 -0.86 -10.63 -5.44
N LEU A 202 -1.03 -9.69 -4.50
CA LEU A 202 -0.14 -9.55 -3.34
C LEU A 202 -0.21 -10.77 -2.41
N PHE A 203 -1.40 -11.28 -2.14
CA PHE A 203 -1.55 -12.46 -1.27
C PHE A 203 -0.98 -13.73 -1.90
N ILE A 204 -1.19 -13.93 -3.21
CA ILE A 204 -0.57 -15.03 -3.96
C ILE A 204 0.95 -14.91 -3.92
N ALA A 205 1.48 -13.71 -4.19
CA ALA A 205 2.93 -13.46 -4.13
C ALA A 205 3.52 -13.71 -2.74
N MET A 206 2.83 -13.29 -1.68
CA MET A 206 3.23 -13.58 -0.30
C MET A 206 3.26 -15.09 -0.03
N ALA A 207 2.20 -15.83 -0.38
CA ALA A 207 2.14 -17.28 -0.20
C ALA A 207 3.28 -17.99 -0.94
N PHE A 208 3.59 -17.54 -2.15
CA PHE A 208 4.73 -18.03 -2.92
C PHE A 208 6.06 -17.72 -2.24
N GLN A 209 6.26 -16.54 -1.66
CA GLN A 209 7.49 -16.22 -0.92
C GLN A 209 7.70 -17.08 0.34
N PHE A 210 6.64 -17.62 0.94
CA PHE A 210 6.76 -18.63 2.01
C PHE A 210 7.09 -20.03 1.46
N SER A 211 6.78 -20.29 0.19
CA SER A 211 6.98 -21.58 -0.47
C SER A 211 8.35 -21.73 -1.14
N ILE A 212 9.15 -20.66 -1.23
CA ILE A 212 10.51 -20.68 -1.78
C ILE A 212 11.48 -21.16 -0.70
N LYS A 213 12.19 -22.26 -0.96
CA LYS A 213 13.23 -22.79 -0.07
C LYS A 213 14.60 -22.15 -0.30
N GLU A 214 14.83 -21.60 -1.49
CA GLU A 214 16.11 -20.99 -1.86
C GLU A 214 16.28 -19.61 -1.18
N PRO A 215 17.48 -19.31 -0.64
CA PRO A 215 17.75 -18.01 -0.07
C PRO A 215 17.76 -16.92 -1.17
N PRO A 216 17.51 -15.65 -0.81
CA PRO A 216 17.61 -14.55 -1.77
C PRO A 216 19.04 -14.41 -2.31
N THR A 217 19.19 -14.14 -3.61
CA THR A 217 20.51 -14.06 -4.26
C THR A 217 21.22 -12.73 -4.01
N SER A 218 20.50 -11.72 -3.56
CA SER A 218 21.04 -10.38 -3.29
C SER A 218 20.31 -9.70 -2.14
N HIS A 219 20.96 -8.67 -1.57
CA HIS A 219 20.36 -7.82 -0.54
C HIS A 219 19.02 -7.21 -1.00
N ALA A 220 18.96 -6.71 -2.23
CA ALA A 220 17.72 -6.16 -2.82
C ALA A 220 16.60 -7.20 -2.90
N GLU A 221 16.92 -8.44 -3.28
CA GLU A 221 15.93 -9.51 -3.37
C GLU A 221 15.42 -9.91 -1.98
N TYR A 222 16.30 -9.92 -0.98
CA TYR A 222 15.90 -10.14 0.41
C TYR A 222 14.95 -9.05 0.91
N VAL A 223 15.27 -7.78 0.63
CA VAL A 223 14.42 -6.64 1.00
C VAL A 223 13.06 -6.72 0.32
N ILE A 224 13.01 -6.99 -0.99
CA ILE A 224 11.76 -7.16 -1.73
C ILE A 224 10.93 -8.33 -1.18
N ALA A 225 11.55 -9.49 -0.93
CA ALA A 225 10.85 -10.64 -0.36
C ALA A 225 10.27 -10.32 1.02
N THR A 226 11.02 -9.57 1.83
CA THR A 226 10.60 -9.10 3.14
C THR A 226 9.42 -8.13 3.04
N HIS A 227 9.46 -7.18 2.12
CA HIS A 227 8.34 -6.27 1.86
C HIS A 227 7.08 -7.01 1.42
N THR A 228 7.18 -7.95 0.48
CA THR A 228 6.03 -8.75 0.02
C THR A 228 5.39 -9.51 1.19
N LYS A 229 6.21 -10.11 2.08
CA LYS A 229 5.73 -10.84 3.25
C LYS A 229 5.04 -9.93 4.26
N TYR A 230 5.68 -8.83 4.68
CA TYR A 230 5.12 -7.97 5.72
C TYR A 230 3.92 -7.15 5.24
N ILE A 231 3.98 -6.54 4.06
CA ILE A 231 2.85 -5.80 3.50
C ILE A 231 1.68 -6.77 3.27
N GLY A 232 1.94 -7.94 2.67
CA GLY A 232 0.92 -8.97 2.45
C GLY A 232 0.29 -9.49 3.74
N ALA A 233 1.08 -9.75 4.78
CA ALA A 233 0.59 -10.32 6.04
C ALA A 233 -0.27 -9.31 6.81
N ILE A 234 0.19 -8.06 6.93
CA ILE A 234 -0.59 -6.99 7.59
C ILE A 234 -1.90 -6.77 6.84
N LYS A 235 -1.84 -6.73 5.50
CA LYS A 235 -3.05 -6.61 4.69
C LYS A 235 -4.00 -7.79 4.80
N LEU A 236 -3.48 -9.01 4.91
CA LEU A 236 -4.33 -10.18 5.06
C LEU A 236 -5.12 -10.08 6.37
N ILE A 237 -4.48 -9.68 7.47
CA ILE A 237 -5.13 -9.46 8.76
C ILE A 237 -6.22 -8.38 8.64
N VAL A 238 -5.87 -7.20 8.10
CA VAL A 238 -6.83 -6.10 7.94
C VAL A 238 -7.96 -6.49 6.98
N GLY A 239 -7.66 -7.26 5.94
CA GLY A 239 -8.63 -7.79 4.98
C GLY A 239 -9.58 -8.80 5.59
N THR A 240 -9.11 -9.69 6.48
CA THR A 240 -9.98 -10.61 7.22
C THR A 240 -10.93 -9.85 8.15
N VAL A 241 -10.43 -8.84 8.87
CA VAL A 241 -11.26 -7.97 9.71
C VAL A 241 -12.29 -7.24 8.85
N CYS A 242 -11.87 -6.66 7.72
CA CYS A 242 -12.77 -5.99 6.79
C CYS A 242 -13.86 -6.93 6.25
N PHE A 243 -13.49 -8.15 5.86
CA PHE A 243 -14.44 -9.14 5.37
C PHE A 243 -15.45 -9.55 6.45
N ALA A 244 -15.01 -9.75 7.69
CA ALA A 244 -15.91 -10.03 8.81
C ALA A 244 -16.88 -8.87 9.07
N CYS A 245 -16.40 -7.62 9.04
CA CYS A 245 -17.23 -6.42 9.15
C CYS A 245 -18.31 -6.36 8.06
N VAL A 246 -17.95 -6.66 6.80
CA VAL A 246 -18.89 -6.72 5.68
C VAL A 246 -19.93 -7.84 5.85
N LEU A 247 -19.51 -9.06 6.23
CA LEU A 247 -20.44 -10.18 6.45
C LEU A 247 -21.44 -9.91 7.58
N LEU A 248 -20.97 -9.27 8.65
CA LEU A 248 -21.79 -8.96 9.83
C LEU A 248 -22.59 -7.67 9.68
N LYS A 249 -22.47 -6.96 8.54
CA LYS A 249 -23.04 -5.62 8.31
C LYS A 249 -22.66 -4.62 9.39
N TYR A 250 -21.46 -4.77 9.94
CA TYR A 250 -20.93 -3.95 11.02
C TYR A 250 -19.88 -2.99 10.46
N GLU A 251 -20.19 -1.69 10.47
CA GLU A 251 -19.24 -0.64 10.10
C GLU A 251 -18.55 -0.86 8.74
N GLU A 252 -19.31 -1.37 7.76
CA GLU A 252 -18.77 -1.80 6.45
C GLU A 252 -17.94 -0.71 5.76
N LEU A 253 -18.46 0.52 5.75
CA LEU A 253 -17.81 1.65 5.09
C LEU A 253 -16.50 2.05 5.77
N VAL A 254 -16.46 2.02 7.12
CA VAL A 254 -15.25 2.29 7.91
C VAL A 254 -14.20 1.23 7.61
N ALA A 255 -14.59 -0.06 7.69
CA ALA A 255 -13.67 -1.17 7.49
C ALA A 255 -13.10 -1.19 6.07
N THR A 256 -13.94 -0.95 5.06
CA THR A 256 -13.54 -0.86 3.65
C THR A 256 -12.62 0.33 3.39
N SER A 257 -12.94 1.49 3.96
CA SER A 257 -12.10 2.69 3.87
C SER A 257 -10.72 2.45 4.48
N LEU A 258 -10.65 1.82 5.66
CA LEU A 258 -9.39 1.48 6.30
C LEU A 258 -8.58 0.47 5.48
N PHE A 259 -9.21 -0.58 4.96
CA PHE A 259 -8.54 -1.62 4.18
C PHE A 259 -7.86 -1.09 2.93
N PHE A 260 -8.50 -0.16 2.20
CA PHE A 260 -7.90 0.46 1.03
C PHE A 260 -6.99 1.65 1.38
N GLY A 261 -7.31 2.41 2.43
CA GLY A 261 -6.56 3.61 2.83
C GLY A 261 -5.23 3.33 3.53
N ILE A 262 -5.11 2.20 4.22
CA ILE A 262 -3.93 1.87 5.03
C ILE A 262 -2.62 1.86 4.23
N ASP A 263 -2.68 1.56 2.93
CA ASP A 263 -1.52 1.55 2.03
C ASP A 263 -0.73 2.83 1.98
N PHE A 264 -1.45 3.95 2.16
CA PHE A 264 -0.86 5.27 2.12
C PHE A 264 0.30 5.40 3.09
N PHE A 265 0.26 4.72 4.25
CA PHE A 265 1.37 4.72 5.20
C PHE A 265 1.96 3.33 5.46
N LEU A 266 1.21 2.25 5.28
CA LEU A 266 1.71 0.90 5.50
C LEU A 266 2.88 0.55 4.57
N VAL A 267 2.73 0.81 3.28
CA VAL A 267 3.77 0.49 2.28
C VAL A 267 5.09 1.21 2.59
N PRO A 268 5.13 2.55 2.69
CA PRO A 268 6.38 3.25 2.99
C PRO A 268 6.92 2.88 4.38
N LEU A 269 6.08 2.68 5.40
CA LEU A 269 6.55 2.35 6.74
C LEU A 269 7.25 0.99 6.78
N VAL A 270 6.72 -0.02 6.09
CA VAL A 270 7.40 -1.32 5.96
C VAL A 270 8.74 -1.16 5.23
N ILE A 271 8.80 -0.32 4.20
CA ILE A 271 10.05 -0.03 3.49
C ILE A 271 11.08 0.61 4.43
N GLU A 272 10.68 1.62 5.20
CA GLU A 272 11.56 2.31 6.14
C GLU A 272 12.11 1.36 7.21
N ILE A 273 11.22 0.62 7.89
CA ILE A 273 11.61 -0.31 8.95
C ILE A 273 12.52 -1.40 8.41
N THR A 274 12.23 -1.93 7.22
CA THR A 274 13.05 -2.98 6.60
C THR A 274 14.44 -2.45 6.25
N GLU A 275 14.54 -1.23 5.70
CA GLU A 275 15.81 -0.59 5.38
C GLU A 275 16.63 -0.25 6.64
N ILE A 276 15.98 0.21 7.72
CA ILE A 276 16.63 0.50 9.00
C ILE A 276 17.22 -0.77 9.61
N LYS A 277 16.46 -1.88 9.56
CA LYS A 277 16.88 -3.18 10.11
C LYS A 277 17.83 -3.95 9.19
N ALA A 278 17.90 -3.58 7.91
CA ALA A 278 18.75 -4.23 6.93
C ALA A 278 20.24 -4.06 7.27
N ASN A 279 20.95 -5.19 7.32
CA ASN A 279 22.39 -5.25 7.35
C ASN A 279 22.89 -5.82 6.02
N PRO A 280 23.53 -5.01 5.15
CA PRO A 280 23.96 -5.47 3.82
C PRO A 280 25.09 -6.52 3.88
N ASN A 281 25.79 -6.63 5.01
CA ASN A 281 26.89 -7.59 5.21
C ASN A 281 26.40 -8.97 5.68
N ILE A 282 25.13 -9.10 6.06
CA ILE A 282 24.53 -10.36 6.52
C ILE A 282 23.56 -10.83 5.44
N ILE A 283 24.08 -11.49 4.41
CA ILE A 283 23.26 -12.29 3.48
C ILE A 283 22.98 -13.63 4.20
N VAL A 284 22.26 -13.60 5.31
CA VAL A 284 21.94 -14.81 6.08
C VAL A 284 20.45 -14.77 6.41
N PRO A 285 19.70 -15.86 6.16
CA PRO A 285 18.37 -15.98 6.76
C PRO A 285 18.60 -15.91 8.26
N VAL A 286 17.89 -15.05 8.98
CA VAL A 286 17.73 -15.28 10.42
C VAL A 286 16.74 -16.44 10.49
N PRO A 287 17.17 -17.69 10.79
CA PRO A 287 16.20 -18.68 11.21
C PRO A 287 15.56 -18.12 12.47
N ILE A 288 14.23 -18.05 12.47
CA ILE A 288 13.52 -17.97 13.73
C ILE A 288 13.84 -19.31 14.42
N CYS A 289 14.82 -19.31 15.33
CA CYS A 289 15.02 -20.42 16.24
C CYS A 289 13.78 -20.48 17.13
N ILE A 290 12.78 -21.26 16.69
CA ILE A 290 11.85 -21.86 17.63
C ILE A 290 12.73 -22.81 18.46
N PRO A 291 12.84 -22.64 19.79
CA PRO A 291 13.61 -23.57 20.60
C PRO A 291 12.96 -24.94 20.49
N THR A 292 13.54 -25.82 19.67
CA THR A 292 13.30 -27.25 19.76
C THR A 292 13.87 -27.69 21.09
N ILE A 293 12.97 -27.94 22.06
CA ILE A 293 13.31 -28.67 23.28
C ILE A 293 13.75 -30.05 22.82
N GLU A 294 15.06 -30.29 22.77
CA GLU A 294 15.60 -31.63 22.61
C GLU A 294 15.24 -32.44 23.86
N ILE A 295 14.24 -33.31 23.74
CA ILE A 295 13.96 -34.31 24.76
C ILE A 295 15.14 -35.28 24.74
N GLN A 296 16.04 -35.12 25.71
CA GLN A 296 17.15 -36.01 25.96
C GLN A 296 16.60 -37.42 26.25
N LYS A 297 16.64 -38.31 25.24
CA LYS A 297 16.37 -39.72 25.44
C LYS A 297 17.56 -40.34 26.16
N VAL A 298 17.43 -40.53 27.46
CA VAL A 298 18.36 -41.34 28.27
C VAL A 298 18.29 -42.79 27.76
N PRO A 299 19.42 -43.43 27.42
CA PRO A 299 19.42 -44.82 27.01
C PRO A 299 19.11 -45.70 28.23
N ILE A 300 17.97 -46.39 28.18
CA ILE A 300 17.66 -47.46 29.13
C ILE A 300 18.51 -48.67 28.70
N LYS A 301 19.48 -49.03 29.54
CA LYS A 301 20.16 -50.32 29.44
C LYS A 301 19.21 -51.42 29.91
N TYR A 302 18.93 -52.39 29.04
CA TYR A 302 18.65 -53.77 29.42
C TYR A 302 19.59 -54.66 28.63
#